data_AF-A0A2X1QH92-F1
#
_entry.id   AF-A0A2X1QH92-F1
#
_cell.length_a   1.000
_cell.length_b   1.000
_cell.length_c   1.000
_cell.angle_alpha   90.00
_cell.angle_beta   90.00
_cell.angle_gamma   90.00
#
_symmetry.space_group_name_H-M   'P 1'
#
loop_
_entity.id
_entity.type
_entity.pdbx_description
1 polymer ?
#
loop_
_entity_poly.entity_id
_entity_poly.type
_entity_poly.pdbx_seq_one_letter_code
_entity_poly.pdbx_strand_id
1 'polypeptide(L)'
;MGLAGLIKADLIEWMSVMTYQSASGAGAKQVRELIAQSAYISQHLSADELTSSGSVLPLVNKVSELINSAGMPVENFGVPLMGSIIPWIDSDLGDGNSREEWKGEAETNKILGLAPGTIPVNGLCIRVGVIRCHSAAITLKLKREVSEAEFAELVTHSHPWGKLCPQIISKRVSVN
;
A
#
# COMPACT_ATOMS: atom_id res chain seq x y z
N MET A 1 14.33 3.10 -2.96
CA MET A 1 14.62 3.15 -4.42
C MET A 1 14.09 4.43 -5.06
N GLY A 2 12.77 4.65 -5.10
CA GLY A 2 12.19 5.83 -5.79
C GLY A 2 12.55 7.21 -5.18
N LEU A 3 12.91 7.27 -3.89
CA LEU A 3 13.25 8.53 -3.20
C LEU A 3 14.76 8.72 -2.98
N ALA A 4 15.61 7.86 -3.56
CA ALA A 4 17.04 7.85 -3.25
C ALA A 4 17.74 9.19 -3.56
N GLY A 5 17.33 9.87 -4.63
CA GLY A 5 17.89 11.19 -4.99
C GLY A 5 17.56 12.27 -3.97
N LEU A 6 16.31 12.30 -3.48
CA LEU A 6 15.87 13.28 -2.46
C LEU A 6 16.59 13.06 -1.13
N ILE A 7 16.81 11.79 -0.76
CA ILE A 7 17.56 11.43 0.45
C ILE A 7 19.03 11.86 0.32
N LYS A 8 19.69 11.56 -0.81
CA LYS A 8 21.09 11.96 -1.06
C LYS A 8 21.28 13.47 -1.07
N ALA A 9 20.28 14.21 -1.55
CA ALA A 9 20.27 15.67 -1.56
C ALA A 9 19.85 16.29 -0.21
N ASP A 10 19.61 15.46 0.81
CA ASP A 10 19.16 15.89 2.15
C ASP A 10 17.90 16.77 2.12
N LEU A 11 16.97 16.47 1.20
CA LEU A 11 15.79 17.31 0.95
C LEU A 11 14.57 16.95 1.80
N ILE A 12 14.53 15.77 2.41
CA ILE A 12 13.35 15.29 3.13
C ILE A 12 13.41 15.80 4.57
N GLU A 13 12.38 16.55 4.96
CA GLU A 13 12.17 16.97 6.35
C GLU A 13 11.41 15.88 7.12
N TRP A 14 10.32 15.38 6.56
CA TRP A 14 9.56 14.22 7.06
C TRP A 14 8.74 13.59 5.93
N MET A 15 8.26 12.37 6.15
CA MET A 15 7.33 11.72 5.22
C MET A 15 6.18 11.00 5.92
N SER A 16 4.99 11.10 5.34
CA SER A 16 3.84 10.26 5.67
C SER A 16 3.60 9.26 4.54
N VAL A 17 3.57 7.96 4.86
CA VAL A 17 3.54 6.86 3.88
C VAL A 17 2.30 6.00 4.08
N MET A 18 1.39 6.03 3.12
CA MET A 18 0.23 5.13 3.08
C MET A 18 0.55 3.97 2.16
N THR A 19 0.74 2.77 2.71
CA THR A 19 1.13 1.59 1.91
C THR A 19 -0.07 0.73 1.53
N TYR A 20 0.01 0.16 0.34
CA TYR A 20 -0.93 -0.81 -0.22
C TYR A 20 -0.14 -2.10 -0.45
N GLN A 21 -0.04 -2.90 0.61
CA GLN A 21 0.83 -4.07 0.64
C GLN A 21 0.15 -5.32 0.09
N SER A 22 0.95 -6.16 -0.56
CA SER A 22 0.52 -7.41 -1.19
C SER A 22 0.38 -8.56 -0.20
N ALA A 23 -0.38 -9.59 -0.59
CA ALA A 23 -0.49 -10.84 0.15
C ALA A 23 0.87 -11.54 0.33
N SER A 24 1.77 -11.47 -0.66
CA SER A 24 3.10 -12.09 -0.56
C SER A 24 3.93 -11.58 0.61
N GLY A 25 3.70 -10.34 1.09
CA GLY A 25 4.38 -9.81 2.26
C GLY A 25 4.04 -10.56 3.56
N ALA A 26 2.89 -11.23 3.61
CA ALA A 26 2.47 -12.06 4.74
C ALA A 26 2.86 -13.54 4.60
N GLY A 27 3.18 -13.99 3.37
CA GLY A 27 3.69 -15.34 3.11
C GLY A 27 2.93 -16.12 2.03
N ALA A 28 3.45 -17.30 1.69
CA ALA A 28 2.92 -18.12 0.60
C ALA A 28 1.52 -18.68 0.88
N LYS A 29 1.17 -18.94 2.15
CA LYS A 29 -0.18 -19.41 2.53
C LYS A 29 -1.22 -18.32 2.28
N GLN A 30 -0.91 -17.08 2.62
CA GLN A 30 -1.74 -15.90 2.40
C GLN A 30 -1.94 -15.59 0.92
N VAL A 31 -0.92 -15.82 0.09
CA VAL A 31 -1.09 -15.75 -1.38
C VAL A 31 -2.09 -16.79 -1.87
N ARG A 32 -1.97 -18.04 -1.39
CA ARG A 32 -2.92 -19.11 -1.75
C ARG A 32 -4.33 -18.79 -1.26
N GLU A 33 -4.45 -18.24 -0.05
CA GLU A 33 -5.74 -17.82 0.51
C GLU A 33 -6.40 -16.71 -0.30
N LEU A 34 -5.66 -15.67 -0.70
CA LEU A 34 -6.22 -14.61 -1.57
C LEU A 34 -6.76 -15.19 -2.88
N ILE A 35 -6.03 -16.13 -3.49
CA ILE A 35 -6.47 -16.83 -4.71
C ILE A 35 -7.70 -17.70 -4.41
N ALA A 36 -7.73 -18.38 -3.25
CA ALA A 36 -8.86 -19.20 -2.84
C ALA A 36 -10.12 -18.37 -2.59
N GLN A 37 -10.02 -17.19 -1.97
CA GLN A 37 -11.14 -16.26 -1.79
C GLN A 37 -11.70 -15.79 -3.14
N SER A 38 -10.84 -15.47 -4.10
CA SER A 38 -11.25 -15.12 -5.46
C SER A 38 -11.96 -16.28 -6.18
N ALA A 39 -11.41 -17.49 -6.06
CA ALA A 39 -12.03 -18.70 -6.61
C ALA A 39 -13.39 -19.01 -5.95
N TYR A 40 -13.50 -18.83 -4.63
CA TYR A 40 -14.74 -19.02 -3.87
C TYR A 40 -15.85 -18.11 -4.40
N ILE A 41 -15.59 -16.81 -4.54
CA ILE A 41 -16.58 -15.87 -5.11
C ILE A 41 -16.98 -16.31 -6.51
N SER A 42 -16.00 -16.57 -7.38
CA SER A 42 -16.23 -16.96 -8.78
C SER A 42 -17.11 -18.21 -8.91
N GLN A 43 -16.91 -19.22 -8.07
CA GLN A 43 -17.69 -20.47 -8.09
C GLN A 43 -19.17 -20.29 -7.71
N HIS A 44 -19.51 -19.20 -7.01
CA HIS A 44 -20.88 -18.92 -6.59
C HIS A 44 -21.59 -17.90 -7.50
N LEU A 45 -20.94 -17.50 -8.60
CA LEU A 45 -21.49 -16.59 -9.60
C LEU A 45 -21.73 -17.32 -10.92
N SER A 46 -22.80 -16.96 -11.62
CA SER A 46 -23.08 -17.43 -12.98
C SER A 46 -22.52 -16.47 -14.03
N ALA A 47 -22.29 -16.97 -15.25
CA ALA A 47 -21.82 -16.16 -16.37
C ALA A 47 -22.84 -15.06 -16.75
N ASP A 48 -24.14 -15.35 -16.63
CA ASP A 48 -25.21 -14.39 -16.93
C ASP A 48 -25.20 -13.21 -15.93
N GLU A 49 -24.96 -13.48 -14.65
CA GLU A 49 -24.82 -12.44 -13.62
C GLU A 49 -23.63 -11.49 -13.91
N LEU A 50 -22.58 -12.00 -14.55
CA LEU A 50 -21.38 -11.21 -14.90
C LEU A 50 -21.51 -10.44 -16.22
N THR A 51 -22.46 -10.81 -17.08
CA THR A 51 -22.60 -10.25 -18.45
C THR A 51 -23.90 -9.50 -18.68
N SER A 52 -24.86 -9.61 -17.76
CA SER A 52 -26.13 -8.89 -17.82
C SER A 52 -25.93 -7.38 -17.95
N SER A 53 -26.69 -6.76 -18.86
CA SER A 53 -26.74 -5.30 -19.05
C SER A 53 -27.68 -4.58 -18.07
N GLY A 54 -28.34 -5.33 -17.19
CA GLY A 54 -29.23 -4.80 -16.17
C GLY A 54 -28.50 -4.12 -15.01
N SER A 55 -29.23 -3.87 -13.92
CA SER A 55 -28.63 -3.30 -12.70
C SER A 55 -27.57 -4.23 -12.11
N VAL A 56 -26.41 -3.67 -11.73
CA VAL A 56 -25.32 -4.39 -11.06
C VAL A 56 -25.57 -4.64 -9.57
N LEU A 57 -26.57 -3.97 -8.98
CA LEU A 57 -26.83 -4.04 -7.53
C LEU A 57 -27.07 -5.47 -7.00
N PRO A 58 -27.84 -6.35 -7.67
CA PRO A 58 -28.00 -7.73 -7.23
C PRO A 58 -26.67 -8.48 -7.16
N LEU A 59 -25.78 -8.26 -8.14
CA LEU A 59 -24.44 -8.85 -8.16
C LEU A 59 -23.59 -8.33 -7.00
N VAL A 60 -23.58 -7.01 -6.76
CA VAL A 60 -22.84 -6.39 -5.65
C VAL A 60 -23.32 -6.93 -4.30
N ASN A 61 -24.62 -7.05 -4.10
CA ASN A 61 -25.20 -7.58 -2.86
C ASN A 61 -24.80 -9.04 -2.66
N LYS A 62 -24.93 -9.88 -3.69
CA LYS A 62 -24.52 -11.28 -3.63
C LYS A 62 -23.04 -11.45 -3.33
N VAL A 63 -22.16 -10.68 -3.97
CA VAL A 63 -20.71 -10.71 -3.69
C VAL A 63 -20.44 -10.26 -2.25
N SER A 64 -21.14 -9.24 -1.76
CA SER A 64 -21.00 -8.78 -0.36
C SER A 64 -21.44 -9.84 0.64
N GLU A 65 -22.53 -10.56 0.36
CA GLU A 65 -22.97 -11.70 1.18
C GLU A 65 -21.95 -12.84 1.18
N LEU A 66 -21.37 -13.16 0.01
CA LEU A 66 -20.33 -14.19 -0.12
C LEU A 66 -19.07 -13.83 0.67
N ILE A 67 -18.61 -12.57 0.59
CA ILE A 67 -17.45 -12.06 1.35
C ILE A 67 -17.66 -12.22 2.85
N ASN A 68 -18.88 -12.00 3.35
CA ASN A 68 -19.21 -12.09 4.78
C ASN A 68 -19.71 -13.48 5.19
N SER A 69 -19.74 -14.45 4.28
CA SER A 69 -20.26 -15.78 4.56
C SER A 69 -19.26 -16.63 5.34
N ALA A 70 -19.77 -17.60 6.12
CA ALA A 70 -18.94 -18.55 6.85
C ALA A 70 -18.11 -19.49 5.96
N GLY A 71 -18.42 -19.56 4.65
CA GLY A 71 -17.68 -20.38 3.69
C GLY A 71 -16.46 -19.69 3.10
N MET A 72 -16.27 -18.39 3.34
CA MET A 72 -15.14 -17.63 2.81
C MET A 72 -13.82 -18.10 3.47
N PRO A 73 -12.80 -18.53 2.70
CA PRO A 73 -11.51 -18.96 3.26
C PRO A 73 -10.76 -17.79 3.90
N VAL A 74 -10.53 -17.84 5.20
CA VAL A 74 -9.90 -16.76 5.99
C VAL A 74 -8.94 -17.28 7.05
N GLU A 75 -8.45 -18.52 6.93
CA GLU A 75 -7.69 -19.19 7.98
C GLU A 75 -6.34 -18.50 8.31
N ASN A 76 -5.73 -17.83 7.33
CA ASN A 76 -4.41 -17.21 7.47
C ASN A 76 -4.49 -15.69 7.68
N PHE A 77 -5.46 -14.99 7.07
CA PHE A 77 -5.67 -13.55 7.31
C PHE A 77 -6.60 -13.27 8.49
N GLY A 78 -7.44 -14.23 8.89
CA GLY A 78 -8.49 -14.07 9.89
C GLY A 78 -9.75 -13.36 9.38
N VAL A 79 -9.63 -12.59 8.29
CA VAL A 79 -10.71 -11.83 7.64
C VAL A 79 -10.56 -11.85 6.12
N PRO A 80 -11.63 -11.57 5.35
CA PRO A 80 -11.55 -11.49 3.90
C PRO A 80 -10.62 -10.37 3.44
N LEU A 81 -9.80 -10.66 2.42
CA LEU A 81 -8.97 -9.67 1.73
C LEU A 81 -9.49 -9.39 0.31
N MET A 82 -10.07 -10.40 -0.35
CA MET A 82 -10.69 -10.20 -1.66
C MET A 82 -11.93 -9.32 -1.53
N GLY A 83 -11.96 -8.20 -2.26
CA GLY A 83 -13.03 -7.21 -2.16
C GLY A 83 -13.00 -6.37 -0.88
N SER A 84 -11.91 -6.42 -0.09
CA SER A 84 -11.75 -5.73 1.18
C SER A 84 -10.32 -5.20 1.35
N ILE A 85 -10.02 -4.63 2.51
CA ILE A 85 -8.69 -4.20 2.97
C ILE A 85 -8.49 -4.57 4.44
N ILE A 86 -7.23 -4.73 4.87
CA ILE A 86 -6.89 -4.92 6.30
C ILE A 86 -5.97 -3.76 6.73
N PRO A 87 -6.48 -2.78 7.49
CA PRO A 87 -5.73 -1.57 7.86
C PRO A 87 -4.88 -1.77 9.14
N TRP A 88 -4.33 -2.98 9.32
CA TRP A 88 -3.42 -3.31 10.42
C TRP A 88 -2.52 -4.46 9.98
N ILE A 89 -1.21 -4.31 10.10
CA ILE A 89 -0.24 -5.33 9.68
C ILE A 89 0.75 -5.57 10.82
N ASP A 90 0.96 -6.85 11.16
CA ASP A 90 1.83 -7.26 12.27
C ASP A 90 1.22 -6.90 13.64
N SER A 91 1.98 -7.13 14.71
CA SER A 91 1.57 -6.97 16.11
C SER A 91 1.27 -5.52 16.49
N ASP A 92 0.32 -5.34 17.39
CA ASP A 92 0.05 -4.07 18.08
C ASP A 92 1.17 -3.76 19.07
N LEU A 93 1.71 -2.53 19.02
CA LEU A 93 2.74 -2.06 19.94
C LEU A 93 2.16 -1.39 21.20
N GLY A 94 0.84 -1.18 21.27
CA GLY A 94 0.13 -0.61 22.41
C GLY A 94 0.16 0.92 22.47
N ASP A 95 0.76 1.58 21.49
CA ASP A 95 0.87 3.03 21.37
C ASP A 95 0.02 3.60 20.21
N GLY A 96 -0.84 2.77 19.63
CA GLY A 96 -1.65 3.10 18.46
C GLY A 96 -0.98 2.80 17.12
N ASN A 97 0.26 2.29 17.12
CA ASN A 97 0.93 1.82 15.91
C ASN A 97 0.97 0.29 15.85
N SER A 98 0.87 -0.22 14.63
CA SER A 98 1.32 -1.57 14.32
C SER A 98 2.85 -1.64 14.21
N ARG A 99 3.41 -2.83 14.42
CA ARG A 99 4.85 -3.06 14.26
C ARG A 99 5.34 -2.72 12.84
N GLU A 100 4.51 -2.93 11.83
CA GLU A 100 4.88 -2.64 10.44
C GLU A 100 5.01 -1.12 10.18
N GLU A 101 4.18 -0.30 10.81
CA GLU A 101 4.28 1.17 10.74
C GLU A 101 5.54 1.67 11.44
N TRP A 102 5.83 1.14 12.63
CA TRP A 102 7.04 1.46 13.38
C TRP A 102 8.33 1.12 12.61
N LYS A 103 8.35 -0.01 11.88
CA LYS A 103 9.50 -0.40 11.05
C LYS A 103 9.84 0.66 10.00
N GLY A 104 8.85 1.41 9.50
CA GLY A 104 9.06 2.43 8.47
C GLY A 104 10.12 3.45 8.86
N GLU A 105 10.05 4.01 10.07
CA GLU A 105 11.05 4.95 10.57
C GLU A 105 12.34 4.27 11.00
N ALA A 106 12.21 3.20 11.78
CA ALA A 106 13.35 2.51 12.38
C ALA A 106 14.30 1.96 11.30
N GLU A 107 13.75 1.34 10.26
CA GLU A 107 14.53 0.79 9.15
C GLU A 107 15.07 1.89 8.23
N THR A 108 14.28 2.93 7.94
CA THR A 108 14.72 4.04 7.08
C THR A 108 15.97 4.72 7.65
N ASN A 109 15.92 5.14 8.92
CA ASN A 109 17.06 5.81 9.55
C ASN A 109 18.27 4.87 9.68
N LYS A 110 18.04 3.59 10.03
CA LYS A 110 19.09 2.58 10.14
C LYS A 110 19.79 2.31 8.80
N ILE A 111 19.03 2.14 7.71
CA ILE A 111 19.59 1.89 6.36
C ILE A 111 20.43 3.08 5.89
N LEU A 112 20.05 4.30 6.27
CA LEU A 112 20.77 5.52 5.92
C LEU A 112 21.95 5.84 6.84
N GLY A 113 22.18 5.04 7.89
CA GLY A 113 23.23 5.30 8.88
C GLY A 113 22.96 6.53 9.75
N LEU A 114 21.69 6.94 9.86
CA LEU A 114 21.25 8.08 10.65
C LEU A 114 20.85 7.66 12.06
N ALA A 115 20.89 8.59 13.00
CA ALA A 115 20.33 8.36 14.33
C ALA A 115 18.81 8.13 14.24
N PRO A 116 18.22 7.30 15.13
CA PRO A 116 16.76 7.15 15.18
C PRO A 116 16.03 8.49 15.25
N GLY A 117 14.97 8.65 14.46
CA GLY A 117 14.18 9.89 14.40
C GLY A 117 14.79 11.04 13.60
N THR A 118 15.92 10.84 12.90
CA THR A 118 16.54 11.91 12.08
C THR A 118 15.63 12.32 10.92
N ILE A 119 15.11 11.34 10.18
CA ILE A 119 14.05 11.52 9.19
C ILE A 119 12.78 10.90 9.79
N PRO A 120 11.83 11.72 10.25
CA PRO A 120 10.54 11.23 10.72
C PRO A 120 9.78 10.54 9.59
N VAL A 121 9.35 9.31 9.86
CA VAL A 121 8.53 8.51 8.94
C VAL A 121 7.34 7.98 9.73
N ASN A 122 6.14 8.26 9.27
CA ASN A 122 4.93 7.63 9.83
C ASN A 122 3.92 7.35 8.71
N GLY A 123 2.80 6.70 9.02
CA GLY A 123 1.71 6.47 8.08
C GLY A 123 0.92 5.23 8.43
N LEU A 124 0.19 4.71 7.44
CA LEU A 124 -0.67 3.54 7.62
C LEU A 124 -0.21 2.39 6.74
N CYS A 125 -0.14 1.19 7.33
CA CYS A 125 0.19 -0.02 6.60
C CYS A 125 -1.05 -0.85 6.32
N ILE A 126 -1.52 -0.84 5.07
CA ILE A 126 -2.78 -1.47 4.66
C ILE A 126 -2.50 -2.66 3.75
N ARG A 127 -3.05 -3.83 4.09
CA ARG A 127 -3.02 -5.01 3.20
C ARG A 127 -4.15 -4.89 2.18
N VAL A 128 -3.84 -5.10 0.92
CA VAL A 128 -4.81 -5.11 -0.19
C VAL A 128 -4.70 -6.39 -1.01
N GLY A 129 -5.75 -6.71 -1.76
CA GLY A 129 -5.88 -7.90 -2.60
C GLY A 129 -4.97 -7.94 -3.85
N VAL A 130 -3.68 -7.66 -3.69
CA VAL A 130 -2.67 -7.76 -4.76
C VAL A 130 -1.67 -8.87 -4.42
N ILE A 131 -1.19 -9.58 -5.45
CA ILE A 131 -0.42 -10.82 -5.22
C ILE A 131 0.97 -10.52 -4.66
N ARG A 132 1.76 -9.66 -5.33
CA ARG A 132 3.20 -9.55 -5.06
C ARG A 132 3.83 -8.16 -4.99
N CYS A 133 3.16 -7.12 -5.46
CA CYS A 133 3.74 -5.78 -5.52
C CYS A 133 3.16 -4.91 -4.41
N HIS A 134 4.02 -4.16 -3.74
CA HIS A 134 3.60 -3.10 -2.83
C HIS A 134 3.52 -1.78 -3.61
N SER A 135 2.50 -0.99 -3.32
CA SER A 135 2.41 0.40 -3.75
C SER A 135 2.43 1.30 -2.52
N ALA A 136 2.82 2.56 -2.69
CA ALA A 136 2.79 3.54 -1.61
C ALA A 136 2.34 4.91 -2.16
N ALA A 137 1.47 5.58 -1.43
CA ALA A 137 1.20 7.00 -1.59
C ALA A 137 1.99 7.74 -0.51
N ILE A 138 2.76 8.75 -0.91
CA ILE A 138 3.73 9.40 -0.02
C ILE A 138 3.47 10.90 -0.03
N THR A 139 3.23 11.46 1.16
CA THR A 139 3.28 12.90 1.40
C THR A 139 4.66 13.23 1.94
N LEU A 140 5.38 14.11 1.24
CA LEU A 140 6.72 14.55 1.61
C LEU A 140 6.68 16.01 2.03
N LYS A 141 7.28 16.33 3.16
CA LYS A 141 7.72 17.70 3.44
C LYS A 141 9.18 17.82 3.03
N LEU A 142 9.45 18.80 2.17
CA LEU A 142 10.80 19.12 1.74
C LEU A 142 11.36 20.27 2.57
N LYS A 143 12.66 20.24 2.86
CA LYS A 143 13.38 21.29 3.61
C LYS A 143 13.43 22.62 2.87
N ARG A 144 13.25 22.59 1.54
CA ARG A 144 13.13 23.77 0.67
C ARG A 144 12.20 23.48 -0.51
N GLU A 145 11.81 24.53 -1.20
CA GLU A 145 11.14 24.37 -2.49
C GLU A 145 12.07 23.70 -3.52
N VAL A 146 11.49 22.77 -4.27
CA VAL A 146 12.11 22.01 -5.35
C VAL A 146 11.18 22.13 -6.56
N SER A 147 11.73 22.47 -7.73
CA SER A 147 10.93 22.53 -8.95
C SER A 147 10.53 21.12 -9.42
N GLU A 148 9.47 21.01 -10.20
CA GLU A 148 9.03 19.72 -10.75
C GLU A 148 10.12 19.07 -11.62
N ALA A 149 10.86 19.88 -12.38
CA ALA A 149 11.99 19.44 -13.20
C ALA A 149 13.14 18.90 -12.34
N GLU A 150 13.52 19.62 -11.28
CA GLU A 150 14.55 19.18 -10.35
C GLU A 150 14.13 17.89 -9.62
N PHE A 151 12.88 17.79 -9.19
CA PHE A 151 12.35 16.57 -8.56
C PHE A 151 12.43 15.38 -9.52
N ALA A 152 12.00 15.57 -10.77
CA ALA A 152 12.04 14.53 -11.80
C ALA A 152 13.48 14.07 -12.08
N GLU A 153 14.43 14.99 -12.12
CA GLU A 153 15.84 14.70 -12.29
C GLU A 153 16.39 13.86 -11.14
N LEU A 154 16.13 14.28 -9.90
CA LEU A 154 16.57 13.60 -8.68
C LEU A 154 16.01 12.17 -8.60
N VAL A 155 14.75 11.96 -8.97
CA VAL A 155 14.14 10.61 -8.96
C VAL A 155 14.74 9.73 -10.07
N THR A 156 14.80 10.25 -11.30
CA THR A 156 15.16 9.45 -12.48
C THR A 156 16.66 9.09 -12.53
N HIS A 157 17.54 9.97 -12.07
CA HIS A 157 18.99 9.75 -12.13
C HIS A 157 19.59 9.11 -10.88
N SER A 158 18.80 8.93 -9.81
CA SER A 158 19.31 8.38 -8.56
C SER A 158 19.64 6.89 -8.59
N HIS A 159 18.97 6.11 -9.47
CA HIS A 159 19.14 4.66 -9.59
C HIS A 159 18.64 4.13 -10.95
N PRO A 160 19.31 3.17 -11.61
CA PRO A 160 18.86 2.59 -12.90
C PRO A 160 17.48 1.91 -12.93
N TRP A 161 16.86 1.65 -11.76
CA TRP A 161 15.52 1.07 -11.68
C TRP A 161 14.46 2.11 -11.28
N GLY A 162 14.87 3.34 -10.96
CA GLY A 162 13.95 4.46 -10.75
C GLY A 162 13.38 4.90 -12.09
N LYS A 163 12.05 4.89 -12.22
CA LYS A 163 11.34 5.39 -13.40
C LYS A 163 10.28 6.36 -12.94
N LEU A 164 10.22 7.52 -13.59
CA LEU A 164 9.16 8.50 -13.37
C LEU A 164 8.02 8.28 -14.36
N CYS A 165 6.78 8.22 -13.86
CA CYS A 165 5.59 8.17 -14.70
C CYS A 165 5.10 9.61 -14.99
N PRO A 166 5.04 10.06 -16.27
CA PRO A 166 4.88 11.49 -16.62
C PRO A 166 3.61 12.20 -16.15
N GLN A 167 2.55 11.48 -15.77
CA GLN A 167 1.22 12.07 -15.48
C GLN A 167 0.97 12.43 -14.00
N ILE A 168 1.92 12.21 -13.08
CA ILE A 168 1.70 12.38 -11.63
C ILE A 168 2.64 13.47 -11.08
N ILE A 169 2.63 14.64 -11.70
CA ILE A 169 3.15 15.85 -11.05
C ILE A 169 2.00 16.86 -11.07
N SER A 170 1.15 16.80 -10.05
CA SER A 170 0.06 17.76 -9.93
C SER A 170 -0.45 17.86 -8.49
N LYS A 171 -0.46 19.11 -8.02
CA LYS A 171 -0.98 19.69 -6.77
C LYS A 171 -0.02 19.71 -5.58
N ARG A 172 0.72 20.83 -5.49
CA ARG A 172 1.16 21.41 -4.22
C ARG A 172 -0.08 21.65 -3.35
N VAL A 173 -0.08 21.10 -2.15
CA VAL A 173 -0.99 21.55 -1.08
C VAL A 173 -0.15 22.44 -0.18
N SER A 174 -0.20 23.75 -0.41
CA SER A 174 0.36 24.72 0.53
C SER A 174 -0.56 24.78 1.73
N VAL A 175 -0.11 24.24 2.86
CA VAL A 175 -0.73 24.51 4.16
C VAL A 175 0.02 25.71 4.72
N ASN A 176 -0.67 26.85 4.79
CA ASN A 176 -0.15 28.12 5.35
C ASN A 176 0.27 27.96 6.80
#